data_AF-A0A9X8YLS7-F1
#
_entry.id   AF-A0A9X8YLS7-F1
#
_cell.length_a   1.000
_cell.length_b   1.000
_cell.length_c   1.000
_cell.angle_alpha   90.00
_cell.angle_beta   90.00
_cell.angle_gamma   90.00
#
_symmetry.space_group_name_H-M   'P 1'
#
loop_
_entity.id
_entity.type
_entity.pdbx_description
1 polymer ?
#
loop_
_entity_poly.entity_id
_entity_poly.type
_entity_poly.pdbx_seq_one_letter_code
_entity_poly.pdbx_strand_id
1 'polypeptide(L)'
;GAGKLASFEDVAYEAAGAALVDENEVWQSDLILKVNAPQDDEIALMREGSTLVSFIWPAQNPELMAKLAARNVTALAMDSVPRISRAQSMDALSSMANIAGYRAIVEAAHEFGRFFTGQITAAGKVPPAKVMIIGAG
;
A
#
# COMPACT_ATOMS: atom_id res chain seq x y z
N GLY A 1 -5.90 3.43 16.49
CA GLY A 1 -4.44 3.51 16.22
C GLY A 1 -3.99 3.04 14.85
N ALA A 2 -4.88 2.69 13.91
CA ALA A 2 -4.53 2.11 12.61
C ALA A 2 -3.65 3.03 11.73
N GLY A 3 -3.80 4.36 11.87
CA GLY A 3 -3.09 5.35 11.08
C GLY A 3 -1.78 5.88 11.69
N LYS A 4 -1.41 5.46 12.91
CA LYS A 4 -0.32 6.09 13.68
C LYS A 4 1.01 6.10 12.94
N LEU A 5 1.40 4.97 12.34
CA LEU A 5 2.65 4.88 11.55
C LEU A 5 2.57 5.63 10.21
N ALA A 6 1.37 5.96 9.75
CA ALA A 6 1.11 6.82 8.60
C ALA A 6 0.90 8.29 9.00
N SER A 7 1.22 8.66 10.27
CA SER A 7 1.06 10.01 10.82
C SER A 7 -0.39 10.50 10.90
N PHE A 8 -1.36 9.59 10.98
CA PHE A 8 -2.76 9.90 11.25
C PHE A 8 -3.14 9.45 12.65
N GLU A 9 -3.35 10.43 13.54
CA GLU A 9 -3.85 10.20 14.90
C GLU A 9 -5.34 9.87 14.91
N ASP A 10 -5.81 9.14 15.91
CA ASP A 10 -7.20 8.67 16.01
C ASP A 10 -8.21 9.84 15.99
N VAL A 11 -7.86 10.97 16.60
CA VAL A 11 -8.67 12.21 16.58
C VAL A 11 -8.94 12.74 15.16
N ALA A 12 -8.03 12.51 14.22
CA ALA A 12 -8.23 12.92 12.82
C ALA A 12 -9.31 12.07 12.14
N TYR A 13 -9.41 10.79 12.49
CA TYR A 13 -10.46 9.91 12.01
C TYR A 13 -11.82 10.31 12.60
N GLU A 14 -11.89 10.58 13.91
CA GLU A 14 -13.11 11.07 14.58
C GLU A 14 -13.58 12.40 13.99
N ALA A 15 -12.67 13.35 13.77
CA ALA A 15 -12.99 14.63 13.15
C ALA A 15 -13.51 14.49 11.70
N ALA A 16 -13.09 13.42 11.00
CA ALA A 16 -13.62 13.05 9.69
C ALA A 16 -14.96 12.28 9.76
N GLY A 17 -15.47 12.01 10.97
CA GLY A 17 -16.76 11.36 11.21
C GLY A 17 -16.69 9.85 11.42
N ALA A 18 -15.51 9.26 11.54
CA ALA A 18 -15.38 7.83 11.84
C ALA A 18 -15.62 7.53 13.33
N ALA A 19 -16.16 6.36 13.63
CA ALA A 19 -16.20 5.82 14.99
C ALA A 19 -14.92 5.02 15.26
N LEU A 20 -14.31 5.23 16.43
CA LEU A 20 -13.21 4.40 16.91
C LEU A 20 -13.79 3.16 17.59
N VAL A 21 -13.42 1.99 17.06
CA VAL A 21 -13.87 0.68 17.53
C VAL A 21 -12.68 -0.20 17.86
N ASP A 22 -12.93 -1.29 18.60
CA ASP A 22 -11.90 -2.30 18.84
C ASP A 22 -11.67 -3.19 17.61
N GLU A 23 -10.65 -4.05 17.71
CA GLU A 23 -10.29 -4.95 16.62
C GLU A 23 -11.40 -5.94 16.29
N ASN A 24 -12.07 -6.56 17.27
CA ASN A 24 -13.09 -7.55 16.96
C ASN A 24 -14.29 -6.91 16.26
N GLU A 25 -14.68 -5.71 16.71
CA GLU A 25 -15.78 -4.95 16.14
C GLU A 25 -15.47 -4.50 14.70
N VAL A 26 -14.23 -4.08 14.38
CA VAL A 26 -13.88 -3.68 13.01
C VAL A 26 -14.09 -4.82 12.01
N TRP A 27 -13.81 -6.06 12.42
CA TRP A 27 -13.99 -7.26 11.59
C TRP A 27 -15.44 -7.69 11.42
N GLN A 28 -16.37 -7.15 12.22
CA GLN A 28 -17.82 -7.38 12.06
C GLN A 28 -18.48 -6.47 11.01
N SER A 29 -17.70 -5.62 10.33
CA SER A 29 -18.20 -4.68 9.32
C SER A 29 -18.68 -5.37 8.04
N ASP A 30 -19.66 -4.76 7.37
CA ASP A 30 -20.15 -5.25 6.07
C ASP A 30 -19.12 -5.04 4.94
N LEU A 31 -18.30 -3.99 5.05
CA LEU A 31 -17.21 -3.66 4.13
C LEU A 31 -15.91 -3.43 4.91
N ILE A 32 -14.87 -4.15 4.54
CA ILE A 32 -13.54 -4.08 5.16
C ILE A 32 -12.54 -3.59 4.12
N LEU A 33 -11.85 -2.51 4.45
CA LEU A 33 -10.76 -1.94 3.64
C LEU A 33 -9.43 -2.23 4.32
N LYS A 34 -8.52 -2.89 3.60
CA LYS A 34 -7.15 -3.18 4.06
C LYS A 34 -6.15 -2.95 2.95
N VAL A 35 -4.90 -2.73 3.34
CA VAL A 35 -3.79 -2.65 2.38
C VAL A 35 -3.40 -4.05 1.93
N ASN A 36 -2.91 -4.87 2.85
CA ASN A 36 -2.48 -6.25 2.57
C ASN A 36 -3.64 -7.24 2.70
N ALA A 37 -3.42 -8.43 2.12
CA ALA A 37 -4.29 -9.58 2.31
C ALA A 37 -4.48 -9.89 3.81
N PRO A 38 -5.66 -10.38 4.21
CA PRO A 38 -5.91 -10.74 5.60
C PRO A 38 -5.15 -12.00 5.98
N GLN A 39 -4.73 -12.06 7.24
CA GLN A 39 -4.12 -13.24 7.87
C GLN A 39 -5.19 -14.25 8.31
N ASP A 40 -4.79 -15.47 8.63
CA ASP A 40 -5.72 -16.56 8.98
C ASP A 40 -6.56 -16.29 10.24
N ASP A 41 -6.00 -15.58 11.21
CA ASP A 41 -6.69 -15.11 12.42
C ASP A 41 -7.68 -13.97 12.10
N GLU A 42 -7.32 -13.08 11.18
CA GLU A 42 -8.19 -12.00 10.70
C GLU A 42 -9.40 -12.54 9.90
N ILE A 43 -9.13 -13.31 8.84
CA ILE A 43 -9.74 -14.63 8.61
C ILE A 43 -10.92 -15.00 9.51
N ALA A 44 -10.52 -15.52 10.68
CA ALA A 44 -11.35 -16.08 11.73
C ALA A 44 -12.35 -15.07 12.35
N LEU A 45 -12.10 -13.77 12.25
CA LEU A 45 -12.90 -12.70 12.85
C LEU A 45 -13.91 -12.10 11.87
N MET A 46 -13.65 -12.16 10.56
CA MET A 46 -14.48 -11.48 9.55
C MET A 46 -15.95 -11.89 9.63
N ARG A 47 -16.87 -10.94 9.49
CA ARG A 47 -18.29 -11.28 9.34
C ARG A 47 -18.50 -12.13 8.08
N GLU A 48 -19.28 -13.21 8.20
CA GLU A 48 -19.69 -14.02 7.06
C GLU A 48 -20.52 -13.17 6.08
N GLY A 49 -20.26 -13.28 4.78
CA GLY A 49 -20.94 -12.46 3.76
C GLY A 49 -20.38 -11.04 3.60
N SER A 50 -19.35 -10.66 4.36
CA SER A 50 -18.72 -9.33 4.24
C SER A 50 -18.01 -9.14 2.90
N THR A 51 -17.78 -7.89 2.53
CA THR A 51 -16.96 -7.50 1.39
C THR A 51 -15.57 -7.07 1.86
N LEU A 52 -14.52 -7.61 1.24
CA LEU A 52 -13.14 -7.26 1.50
C LEU A 52 -12.52 -6.57 0.28
N VAL A 53 -11.89 -5.42 0.49
CA VAL A 53 -11.08 -4.73 -0.52
C VAL A 53 -9.64 -4.64 -0.01
N SER A 54 -8.71 -5.31 -0.70
CA SER A 54 -7.27 -5.29 -0.39
C SER A 54 -6.44 -5.83 -1.55
N PHE A 55 -5.12 -5.82 -1.43
CA PHE A 55 -4.27 -6.66 -2.28
C PHE A 55 -4.40 -8.12 -1.89
N ILE A 56 -4.64 -9.00 -2.87
CA ILE A 56 -4.90 -10.44 -2.64
C ILE A 56 -3.88 -11.31 -3.41
N TRP A 57 -3.47 -10.88 -4.60
CA TRP A 57 -2.64 -11.69 -5.51
C TRP A 57 -3.25 -13.09 -5.77
N PRO A 58 -4.47 -13.18 -6.34
CA PRO A 58 -5.25 -14.43 -6.37
C PRO A 58 -4.53 -15.60 -7.06
N ALA A 59 -3.74 -15.32 -8.10
CA ALA A 59 -3.01 -16.35 -8.83
C ALA A 59 -1.90 -17.00 -8.00
N GLN A 60 -1.34 -16.27 -7.02
CA GLN A 60 -0.27 -16.74 -6.15
C GLN A 60 -0.80 -17.35 -4.85
N ASN A 61 -2.04 -17.03 -4.45
CA ASN A 61 -2.59 -17.40 -3.13
C ASN A 61 -3.90 -18.20 -3.24
N PRO A 62 -3.89 -19.41 -3.83
CA PRO A 62 -5.10 -20.23 -3.97
C PRO A 62 -5.70 -20.65 -2.61
N GLU A 63 -4.87 -20.88 -1.60
CA GLU A 63 -5.34 -21.26 -0.25
C GLU A 63 -6.10 -20.12 0.43
N LEU A 64 -5.62 -18.87 0.30
CA LEU A 64 -6.32 -17.69 0.78
C LEU A 64 -7.68 -17.55 0.10
N MET A 65 -7.74 -17.73 -1.22
CA MET A 65 -8.99 -17.69 -1.97
C MET A 65 -9.99 -18.74 -1.48
N ALA A 66 -9.51 -19.96 -1.18
CA ALA A 66 -10.36 -21.01 -0.62
C ALA A 66 -10.89 -20.66 0.77
N LYS A 67 -10.07 -20.06 1.65
CA LYS A 67 -10.48 -19.62 3.00
C LYS A 67 -11.52 -18.50 2.93
N LEU A 68 -11.32 -17.49 2.08
CA LEU A 68 -12.28 -16.41 1.88
C LEU A 68 -13.60 -16.93 1.31
N ALA A 69 -13.54 -17.84 0.34
CA ALA A 69 -14.73 -18.47 -0.22
C ALA A 69 -15.50 -19.33 0.80
N ALA A 70 -14.79 -20.09 1.64
CA ALA A 70 -15.40 -20.91 2.69
C ALA A 70 -16.19 -20.06 3.72
N ARG A 71 -15.82 -18.78 3.87
CA ARG A 71 -16.50 -17.82 4.74
C ARG A 71 -17.49 -16.90 3.99
N ASN A 72 -17.79 -17.24 2.73
CA ASN A 72 -18.71 -16.50 1.88
C ASN A 72 -18.35 -15.00 1.75
N VAL A 73 -17.06 -14.66 1.81
CA VAL A 73 -16.58 -13.28 1.68
C VAL A 73 -16.51 -12.89 0.21
N THR A 74 -17.03 -11.72 -0.13
CA THR A 74 -16.83 -11.10 -1.45
C THR A 74 -15.49 -10.37 -1.47
N ALA A 75 -14.49 -10.89 -2.19
CA ALA A 75 -13.16 -10.29 -2.26
C ALA A 75 -12.96 -9.47 -3.55
N LEU A 76 -12.62 -8.18 -3.40
CA LEU A 76 -12.23 -7.28 -4.47
C LEU A 76 -10.71 -7.05 -4.41
N ALA A 77 -9.98 -7.74 -5.29
CA ALA A 77 -8.53 -7.70 -5.34
C ALA A 77 -8.01 -6.44 -6.08
N MET A 78 -7.32 -5.55 -5.36
CA MET A 78 -6.80 -4.29 -5.91
C MET A 78 -5.68 -4.50 -6.94
N ASP A 79 -4.95 -5.61 -6.86
CA ASP A 79 -3.95 -6.04 -7.86
C ASP A 79 -4.59 -6.54 -9.17
N SER A 80 -5.90 -6.78 -9.18
CA SER A 80 -6.65 -7.28 -10.33
C SER A 80 -7.45 -6.18 -11.05
N VAL A 81 -7.29 -4.90 -10.68
CA VAL A 81 -7.94 -3.78 -11.38
C VAL A 81 -7.45 -3.74 -12.84
N PRO A 82 -8.36 -3.77 -13.84
CA PRO A 82 -7.96 -3.72 -15.24
C PRO A 82 -7.22 -2.42 -15.60
N ARG A 83 -6.10 -2.53 -16.30
CA ARG A 83 -5.28 -1.38 -16.73
C ARG A 83 -5.86 -0.73 -17.99
N ILE A 84 -6.95 0.00 -17.81
CA ILE A 84 -7.66 0.75 -18.85
C ILE A 84 -7.92 2.18 -18.39
N SER A 85 -8.02 3.13 -19.32
CA SER A 85 -8.09 4.58 -18.99
C SER A 85 -9.16 4.94 -17.96
N ARG A 86 -10.35 4.32 -18.04
CA ARG A 86 -11.45 4.57 -17.09
C ARG A 86 -11.21 4.08 -15.66
N ALA A 87 -10.24 3.20 -15.44
CA ALA A 87 -9.94 2.60 -14.14
C ALA A 87 -8.60 3.10 -13.56
N GLN A 88 -7.91 4.02 -14.24
CA GLN A 88 -6.60 4.52 -13.80
C GLN A 88 -6.62 5.13 -12.40
N SER A 89 -7.72 5.82 -12.02
CA SER A 89 -7.86 6.40 -10.68
C SER A 89 -7.97 5.34 -9.56
N MET A 90 -8.23 4.08 -9.91
CA MET A 90 -8.33 2.95 -8.97
C MET A 90 -7.09 2.04 -9.03
N ASP A 91 -6.12 2.32 -9.90
CA ASP A 91 -4.91 1.51 -10.03
C ASP A 91 -3.95 1.77 -8.87
N ALA A 92 -4.08 0.92 -7.85
CA ALA A 92 -3.25 0.97 -6.66
C ALA A 92 -1.78 0.56 -6.95
N LEU A 93 -1.54 -0.30 -7.96
CA LEU A 93 -0.18 -0.71 -8.32
C LEU A 93 0.60 0.44 -8.91
N SER A 94 -0.01 1.21 -9.82
CA SER A 94 0.60 2.41 -10.40
C SER A 94 0.89 3.47 -9.34
N SER A 95 -0.03 3.66 -8.37
CA SER A 95 0.17 4.58 -7.24
C SER A 95 1.36 4.18 -6.36
N MET A 96 1.45 2.90 -5.99
CA MET A 96 2.56 2.39 -5.17
C MET A 96 3.89 2.38 -5.93
N ALA A 97 3.89 2.07 -7.22
CA ALA A 97 5.10 2.08 -8.05
C ALA A 97 5.72 3.48 -8.16
N ASN A 98 4.89 4.52 -8.30
CA ASN A 98 5.36 5.91 -8.31
C ASN A 98 6.05 6.28 -6.98
N ILE A 99 5.41 5.97 -5.84
CA ILE A 99 6.00 6.19 -4.50
C ILE A 99 7.31 5.42 -4.35
N ALA A 100 7.36 4.17 -4.80
CA ALA A 100 8.55 3.33 -4.74
C ALA A 100 9.70 3.92 -5.58
N GLY A 101 9.43 4.42 -6.78
CA GLY A 101 10.43 5.06 -7.63
C GLY A 101 11.04 6.32 -6.99
N TYR A 102 10.20 7.15 -6.37
CA TYR A 102 10.67 8.30 -5.60
C TYR A 102 11.52 7.86 -4.40
N ARG A 103 11.01 6.92 -3.59
CA ARG A 103 11.70 6.45 -2.39
C ARG A 103 13.04 5.79 -2.72
N ALA A 104 13.13 5.06 -3.84
CA ALA A 104 14.37 4.43 -4.27
C ALA A 104 15.53 5.44 -4.47
N ILE A 105 15.24 6.62 -5.01
CA ILE A 105 16.25 7.68 -5.15
C ILE A 105 16.62 8.30 -3.80
N VAL A 106 15.65 8.45 -2.89
CA VAL A 106 15.93 8.91 -1.51
C VAL A 106 16.85 7.94 -0.78
N GLU A 107 16.57 6.64 -0.84
CA GLU A 107 17.44 5.62 -0.23
C GLU A 107 18.82 5.60 -0.88
N ALA A 108 18.89 5.71 -2.22
CA ALA A 108 20.16 5.77 -2.92
C ALA A 108 20.99 6.99 -2.48
N ALA A 109 20.37 8.15 -2.29
CA ALA A 109 21.05 9.35 -1.80
C ALA A 109 21.46 9.25 -0.32
N HIS A 110 20.70 8.52 0.50
CA HIS A 110 21.05 8.26 1.89
C HIS A 110 22.28 7.36 2.03
N GLU A 111 22.34 6.28 1.23
CA GLU A 111 23.44 5.32 1.27
C GLU A 111 24.69 5.79 0.49
N PHE A 112 24.52 6.62 -0.53
CA PHE A 112 25.63 7.09 -1.35
C PHE A 112 26.44 8.18 -0.63
N GLY A 113 27.68 7.86 -0.25
CA GLY A 113 28.57 8.75 0.51
C GLY A 113 29.12 9.97 -0.24
N ARG A 114 28.47 10.47 -1.30
CA ARG A 114 28.85 11.67 -2.05
C ARG A 114 27.62 12.48 -2.45
N PHE A 115 27.83 13.74 -2.82
CA PHE A 115 26.75 14.58 -3.34
C PHE A 115 26.18 14.02 -4.64
N PHE A 116 24.84 13.95 -4.70
CA PHE A 116 24.12 13.69 -5.94
C PHE A 116 24.26 14.87 -6.92
N THR A 117 24.12 16.09 -6.42
CA THR A 117 24.27 17.32 -7.20
C THR A 117 25.74 17.69 -7.36
N GLY A 118 26.13 18.01 -8.59
CA GLY A 118 27.43 18.60 -8.85
C GLY A 118 27.46 20.04 -8.39
N GLN A 119 28.59 20.49 -7.84
CA GLN A 119 28.75 21.86 -7.36
C GLN A 119 30.17 22.37 -7.59
N ILE A 120 30.29 23.68 -7.76
CA ILE A 120 31.57 24.40 -7.79
C ILE A 120 31.61 25.25 -6.53
N THR A 121 32.63 25.03 -5.71
CA THR A 121 32.87 25.76 -4.46
C THR A 121 34.28 26.33 -4.47
N ALA A 122 34.61 27.16 -3.47
CA ALA A 122 35.98 27.62 -3.27
C ALA A 122 36.99 26.46 -3.09
N ALA A 123 36.53 25.30 -2.60
CA ALA A 123 37.35 24.10 -2.40
C ALA A 123 37.50 23.23 -3.67
N GLY A 124 36.89 23.63 -4.79
CA GLY A 124 36.97 22.94 -6.07
C GLY A 124 35.62 22.46 -6.61
N LYS A 125 35.69 21.67 -7.69
CA LYS A 125 34.54 21.16 -8.43
C LYS A 125 34.24 19.71 -8.06
N VAL A 126 33.00 19.46 -7.64
CA VAL A 126 32.44 18.11 -7.44
C VAL A 126 31.54 17.79 -8.64
N PRO A 127 31.81 16.71 -9.40
CA PRO A 127 30.93 16.31 -10.50
C PRO A 127 29.60 15.73 -9.96
N PRO A 128 28.50 15.83 -10.73
CA PRO A 128 27.24 15.20 -10.36
C PRO A 128 27.34 13.67 -10.39
N ALA A 129 26.48 13.01 -9.62
CA ALA A 129 26.33 11.56 -9.67
C ALA A 129 25.78 11.11 -11.04
N LYS A 130 26.12 9.88 -11.44
CA LYS A 130 25.55 9.22 -12.62
C LYS A 130 24.57 8.16 -12.15
N VAL A 131 23.33 8.25 -12.60
CA VAL A 131 22.26 7.32 -12.26
C VAL A 131 21.79 6.62 -13.52
N MET A 132 21.67 5.29 -13.46
CA MET A 132 21.11 4.47 -14.53
C MET A 132 19.84 3.81 -14.02
N ILE A 133 18.74 3.97 -14.75
CA ILE A 133 17.45 3.35 -14.46
C ILE A 133 17.16 2.31 -15.54
N ILE A 134 16.89 1.07 -15.14
CA ILE A 134 16.53 -0.03 -16.05
C ILE A 134 15.04 -0.33 -15.84
N GLY A 135 14.23 -0.07 -16.88
CA GLY A 135 12.77 -0.10 -16.83
C GLY A 135 12.16 1.31 -16.75
N ALA A 136 11.17 1.60 -17.60
CA ALA A 136 10.53 2.92 -17.73
C ALA A 136 8.99 2.82 -17.66
N GLY A 137 8.51 1.93 -16.78
CA GLY A 137 7.10 1.70 -16.52
C GLY A 137 6.58 2.43 -15.30
#